data_AF-A0A0N4U375-F1
#
_entry.id   AF-A0A0N4U375-F1
#
_cell.length_a   1.000
_cell.length_b   1.000
_cell.length_c   1.000
_cell.angle_alpha   90.00
_cell.angle_beta   90.00
_cell.angle_gamma   90.00
#
_symmetry.space_group_name_H-M   'P 1'
#
loop_
_entity.id
_entity.type
_entity.pdbx_description
1 polymer ?
#
loop_
_entity_poly.entity_id
_entity_poly.type
_entity_poly.pdbx_seq_one_letter_code
_entity_poly.pdbx_strand_id
1 'polypeptide(L)'
;MSLINGNWSFGIIPLLIYKKGAIIVNMLNDVIGKFKMRNVFRIYLQENQWKSANTTNFLRILDKTVPHEAFPYSKFLSTWLYQGSHPIVFIDFDTNTNEFCLSQLPKRGEVNSRWFIPIWVECLLGTVNETLFWIYPNEHLFIKLRRVTKHNTTDVVAFNRNKSVYYQILPRY
;
A
#
# COMPACT_ATOMS: atom_id res chain seq x y z
N MET A 1 32.57 23.81 5.85
CA MET A 1 32.42 22.35 6.00
C MET A 1 30.96 22.01 5.76
N SER A 2 30.54 21.71 4.52
CA SER A 2 29.15 21.32 4.24
C SER A 2 28.97 19.85 4.60
N LEU A 3 28.11 19.57 5.58
CA LEU A 3 27.81 18.22 6.08
C LEU A 3 27.04 17.33 5.08
N ILE A 4 26.79 17.82 3.87
CA ILE A 4 26.01 17.14 2.85
C ILE A 4 26.84 17.14 1.57
N ASN A 5 27.16 15.94 1.07
CA ASN A 5 27.80 15.78 -0.23
C ASN A 5 26.81 16.28 -1.31
N GLY A 6 27.24 17.20 -2.18
CA GLY A 6 26.38 17.77 -3.22
C GLY A 6 25.75 16.69 -4.11
N ASN A 7 26.39 15.53 -4.27
CA ASN A 7 25.89 14.43 -5.09
C ASN A 7 24.53 13.88 -4.62
N TRP A 8 24.12 14.13 -3.37
CA TRP A 8 22.79 13.74 -2.86
C TRP A 8 21.65 14.56 -3.49
N SER A 9 21.91 15.80 -3.94
CA SER A 9 20.91 16.63 -4.63
C SER A 9 20.92 16.49 -6.15
N PHE A 10 22.01 15.99 -6.76
CA PHE A 10 22.25 16.03 -8.21
C PHE A 10 21.61 14.90 -9.06
N GLY A 11 20.50 14.28 -8.63
CA GLY A 11 19.53 13.73 -9.61
C GLY A 11 18.91 12.36 -9.33
N ILE A 12 19.62 11.38 -8.77
CA ILE A 12 19.06 10.02 -8.57
C ILE A 12 18.06 9.99 -7.40
N ILE A 13 18.43 10.64 -6.30
CA ILE A 13 17.69 10.61 -5.05
C ILE A 13 16.35 11.38 -5.16
N PRO A 14 16.30 12.59 -5.75
CA PRO A 14 15.04 13.25 -6.03
C PRO A 14 14.10 12.35 -6.84
N LEU A 15 14.56 11.74 -7.94
CA LEU A 15 13.68 10.95 -8.81
C LEU A 15 13.02 9.77 -8.08
N LEU A 16 13.80 9.03 -7.29
CA LEU A 16 13.27 7.92 -6.50
C LEU A 16 12.27 8.42 -5.46
N ILE A 17 12.60 9.50 -4.73
CA ILE A 17 11.75 10.07 -3.68
C ILE A 17 10.45 10.62 -4.26
N TYR A 18 10.50 11.39 -5.34
CA TYR A 18 9.31 11.99 -5.96
C TYR A 18 8.37 10.91 -6.51
N LYS A 19 8.91 9.90 -7.21
CA LYS A 19 8.08 8.82 -7.75
C LYS A 19 7.52 7.92 -6.66
N LYS A 20 8.37 7.41 -5.76
CA LYS A 20 7.95 6.51 -4.68
C LYS A 20 7.00 7.23 -3.71
N GLY A 21 7.35 8.44 -3.30
CA GLY A 21 6.57 9.26 -2.38
C GLY A 21 5.18 9.57 -2.92
N ALA A 22 5.07 10.02 -4.17
CA ALA A 22 3.76 10.30 -4.78
C ALA A 22 2.86 9.06 -4.85
N ILE A 23 3.42 7.90 -5.21
CA ILE A 23 2.65 6.64 -5.29
C ILE A 23 2.21 6.19 -3.88
N ILE A 24 3.08 6.26 -2.87
CA ILE A 24 2.71 5.91 -1.48
C ILE A 24 1.61 6.83 -0.95
N VAL A 25 1.71 8.13 -1.21
CA VAL A 25 0.68 9.11 -0.83
C VAL A 25 -0.65 8.82 -1.52
N ASN A 26 -0.63 8.48 -2.81
CA ASN A 26 -1.83 8.08 -3.55
C ASN A 26 -2.43 6.78 -3.01
N MET A 27 -1.60 5.77 -2.73
CA MET A 27 -2.03 4.51 -2.15
C MET A 27 -2.67 4.71 -0.78
N LEU A 28 -2.09 5.58 0.07
CA LEU A 28 -2.72 5.97 1.34
C LEU A 28 -4.06 6.66 1.12
N ASN A 29 -4.12 7.61 0.17
CA ASN A 29 -5.35 8.33 -0.17
C ASN A 29 -6.46 7.40 -0.66
N ASP A 30 -6.12 6.37 -1.45
CA ASP A 30 -7.07 5.36 -1.90
C ASP A 30 -7.59 4.53 -0.71
N VAL A 31 -6.72 4.17 0.24
CA VAL A 31 -7.09 3.41 1.44
C VAL A 31 -7.98 4.20 2.40
N ILE A 32 -7.62 5.45 2.75
CA ILE A 32 -8.34 6.22 3.77
C ILE A 32 -9.47 7.08 3.20
N GLY A 33 -9.45 7.31 1.89
CA GLY A 33 -10.38 8.17 1.17
C GLY A 33 -10.01 9.65 1.19
N LYS A 34 -10.38 10.34 0.11
CA LYS A 34 -10.03 11.76 -0.18
C LYS A 34 -10.38 12.72 0.96
N PHE A 35 -11.54 12.55 1.60
CA PHE A 35 -11.98 13.43 2.69
C PHE A 35 -11.09 13.32 3.93
N LYS A 36 -10.78 12.08 4.35
CA LYS A 36 -9.89 11.84 5.50
C LYS A 36 -8.48 12.32 5.19
N MET A 37 -7.98 12.06 3.98
CA MET A 37 -6.67 12.53 3.55
C MET A 37 -6.55 14.06 3.56
N ARG A 38 -7.55 14.77 3.02
CA ARG A 38 -7.60 16.24 3.07
C ARG A 38 -7.61 16.76 4.51
N ASN A 39 -8.35 16.10 5.41
CA ASN A 39 -8.39 16.48 6.82
C ASN A 39 -7.03 16.29 7.50
N VAL A 40 -6.36 15.15 7.25
CA VAL A 40 -5.00 14.87 7.74
C VAL A 40 -4.03 15.96 7.29
N PHE A 41 -4.05 16.34 6.01
CA PHE A 41 -3.18 17.41 5.50
C PHE A 41 -3.49 18.78 6.10
N ARG A 42 -4.78 19.12 6.27
CA ARG A 42 -5.17 20.37 6.92
C ARG A 42 -4.60 20.47 8.34
N ILE A 43 -4.78 19.42 9.14
CA ILE A 43 -4.27 19.36 10.52
C ILE A 43 -2.74 19.39 10.51
N TYR A 44 -2.08 18.64 9.62
CA TYR A 44 -0.64 18.64 9.47
C TYR A 44 -0.06 20.03 9.18
N LEU A 45 -0.67 20.77 8.24
CA LEU A 45 -0.24 22.12 7.89
C LEU A 45 -0.48 23.11 9.04
N GLN A 46 -1.62 23.02 9.73
CA GLN A 46 -1.93 23.88 10.88
C GLN A 46 -0.99 23.61 12.07
N GLU A 47 -0.78 22.34 12.45
CA GLU A 47 0.07 21.98 13.58
C GLU A 47 1.56 22.28 13.35
N ASN A 48 2.00 22.34 12.09
CA ASN A 48 3.39 22.53 11.70
C ASN A 48 3.68 23.89 11.03
N GLN A 49 2.72 24.82 11.09
CA GLN A 49 2.92 26.16 10.57
C GLN A 49 4.12 26.83 11.26
N TRP A 50 4.97 27.52 10.48
CA TRP A 50 6.13 28.28 10.97
C TRP A 50 7.24 27.47 11.65
N LYS A 51 7.26 26.14 11.48
CA LYS A 51 8.34 25.28 11.98
C LYS A 51 8.67 24.15 11.01
N SER A 52 9.80 23.52 11.23
CA SER A 52 10.17 22.29 10.53
C SER A 52 9.30 21.11 11.00
N ALA A 53 9.01 20.20 10.09
CA ALA A 53 8.32 18.95 10.36
C ALA A 53 9.12 17.78 9.79
N ASN A 54 8.95 16.61 10.39
CA ASN A 54 9.53 15.36 9.93
C ASN A 54 8.45 14.30 9.74
N THR A 55 8.85 13.13 9.25
CA THR A 55 7.95 11.99 9.01
C THR A 55 7.13 11.63 10.24
N THR A 56 7.72 11.66 11.43
CA THR A 56 7.04 11.32 12.70
C THR A 56 5.88 12.28 12.99
N ASN A 57 6.01 13.58 12.68
CA ASN A 57 4.91 14.54 12.82
C ASN A 57 3.70 14.12 11.98
N PHE A 58 3.91 13.73 10.72
CA PHE A 58 2.85 13.28 9.82
C PHE A 58 2.22 11.97 10.31
N LEU A 59 3.03 10.96 10.64
CA LEU A 59 2.53 9.65 11.08
C LEU A 59 1.67 9.75 12.35
N ARG A 60 2.08 10.59 13.31
CA ARG A 60 1.31 10.85 14.54
C ARG A 60 -0.05 11.48 14.24
N ILE A 61 -0.10 12.45 13.33
CA ILE A 61 -1.34 13.12 12.94
C ILE A 61 -2.26 12.16 12.18
N LEU A 62 -1.70 11.32 11.32
CA LEU A 62 -2.44 10.30 10.57
C LEU A 62 -3.16 9.34 11.52
N ASP A 63 -2.45 8.71 12.45
CA ASP A 63 -3.06 7.75 13.39
C ASP A 63 -4.10 8.40 14.31
N LYS A 64 -3.83 9.64 14.76
CA LYS A 64 -4.76 10.41 15.59
C LYS A 64 -6.05 10.77 14.84
N THR A 65 -5.92 11.16 13.57
CA THR A 65 -7.06 11.67 12.77
C THR A 65 -7.86 10.54 12.12
N VAL A 66 -7.18 9.43 11.79
CA VAL A 66 -7.77 8.29 11.09
C VAL A 66 -7.37 7.00 11.83
N PRO A 67 -7.99 6.72 12.99
CA PRO A 67 -7.80 5.44 13.65
C PRO A 67 -8.29 4.31 12.74
N HIS A 68 -7.60 3.17 12.79
CA HIS A 68 -7.95 1.97 12.05
C HIS A 68 -7.94 0.78 13.02
N GLU A 69 -8.98 -0.06 12.93
CA GLU A 69 -9.31 -1.04 13.97
C GLU A 69 -8.23 -2.11 14.14
N ALA A 70 -7.65 -2.58 13.05
CA ALA A 70 -6.70 -3.70 13.09
C ALA A 70 -5.25 -3.26 13.36
N PHE A 71 -4.86 -2.06 12.93
CA PHE A 71 -3.49 -1.55 13.06
C PHE A 71 -3.44 -0.04 12.78
N PRO A 72 -2.50 0.71 13.38
CA PRO A 72 -2.27 2.12 13.05
C PRO A 72 -1.67 2.27 11.64
N TYR A 73 -2.11 3.27 10.88
CA TYR A 73 -1.59 3.52 9.54
C TYR A 73 -0.10 3.91 9.54
N SER A 74 0.45 4.38 10.65
CA SER A 74 1.89 4.57 10.80
C SER A 74 2.69 3.28 10.62
N LYS A 75 2.19 2.13 11.11
CA LYS A 75 2.80 0.81 10.87
C LYS A 75 2.71 0.42 9.40
N PHE A 76 1.61 0.74 8.73
CA PHE A 76 1.50 0.53 7.30
C PHE A 76 2.55 1.36 6.55
N LEU A 77 2.55 2.68 6.73
CA LEU A 77 3.46 3.58 6.01
C LEU A 77 4.92 3.35 6.33
N SER A 78 5.27 2.97 7.57
CA SER A 78 6.66 2.72 7.94
C SER A 78 7.29 1.60 7.11
N THR A 79 6.53 0.55 6.77
CA THR A 79 7.02 -0.51 5.88
C THR A 79 7.34 -0.01 4.48
N TRP A 80 6.62 1.00 3.98
CA TRP A 80 6.88 1.60 2.67
C TRP A 80 7.99 2.65 2.68
N LEU A 81 8.07 3.45 3.74
CA LEU A 81 8.99 4.58 3.84
C LEU A 81 10.42 4.15 4.15
N TYR A 82 10.59 3.19 5.07
CA TYR A 82 11.91 2.84 5.63
C TYR A 82 12.56 1.61 5.01
N GLN A 83 11.88 0.93 4.09
CA GLN A 83 12.46 -0.20 3.34
C GLN A 83 12.91 0.26 1.95
N GLY A 84 14.14 -0.09 1.57
CA GLY A 84 14.74 0.30 0.28
C GLY A 84 14.15 -0.41 -0.95
N SER A 85 13.34 -1.44 -0.72
CA SER A 85 12.75 -2.29 -1.76
C SER A 85 11.25 -2.05 -1.95
N HIS A 86 10.59 -2.93 -2.70
CA HIS A 86 9.15 -3.06 -2.80
C HIS A 86 8.75 -4.52 -3.01
N PRO A 87 7.50 -4.91 -2.67
CA PRO A 87 7.07 -6.28 -2.80
C PRO A 87 6.76 -6.66 -4.25
N ILE A 88 6.94 -7.95 -4.53
CA ILE A 88 6.24 -8.70 -5.57
C ILE A 88 5.14 -9.49 -4.87
N VAL A 89 3.90 -9.31 -5.30
CA VAL A 89 2.73 -10.05 -4.83
C VAL A 89 2.46 -11.17 -5.82
N PHE A 90 2.45 -12.40 -5.35
CA PHE A 90 2.04 -13.56 -6.13
C PHE A 90 0.58 -13.88 -5.82
N ILE A 91 -0.16 -14.23 -6.86
CA ILE A 91 -1.56 -14.65 -6.75
C ILE A 91 -1.67 -16.05 -7.33
N ASP A 92 -1.92 -17.01 -6.46
CA ASP A 92 -2.19 -18.40 -6.79
C ASP A 92 -3.68 -18.68 -6.57
N PHE A 93 -4.28 -19.58 -7.34
CA PHE A 93 -5.66 -20.02 -7.15
C PHE A 93 -5.70 -21.53 -6.90
N ASP A 94 -6.27 -21.94 -5.78
CA ASP A 94 -6.49 -23.34 -5.46
C ASP A 94 -7.90 -23.77 -5.88
N THR A 95 -7.96 -24.63 -6.90
CA THR A 95 -9.21 -25.16 -7.45
C THR A 95 -9.95 -26.10 -6.50
N ASN A 96 -9.25 -26.74 -5.56
CA ASN A 96 -9.88 -27.66 -4.60
C ASN A 96 -10.65 -26.89 -3.53
N THR A 97 -10.07 -25.79 -3.03
CA THR A 97 -10.67 -24.96 -2.00
C THR A 97 -11.49 -23.77 -2.55
N ASN A 98 -11.33 -23.46 -3.85
CA ASN A 98 -11.86 -22.26 -4.51
C ASN A 98 -11.42 -20.96 -3.81
N GLU A 99 -10.12 -20.86 -3.53
CA GLU A 99 -9.52 -19.71 -2.85
C GLU A 99 -8.33 -19.15 -3.61
N PHE A 100 -8.24 -17.82 -3.65
CA PHE A 100 -6.98 -17.15 -3.99
C PHE A 100 -6.06 -17.15 -2.77
N CYS A 101 -4.80 -17.49 -2.98
CA CYS A 101 -3.72 -17.32 -2.03
C CYS A 101 -2.82 -16.19 -2.54
N LEU A 102 -2.68 -15.12 -1.76
CA LEU A 102 -1.82 -14.01 -2.06
C LEU A 102 -0.64 -13.99 -1.10
N SER A 103 0.56 -14.02 -1.65
CA SER A 103 1.83 -14.01 -0.91
C SER A 103 2.73 -12.89 -1.39
N GLN A 104 3.74 -12.51 -0.58
CA GLN A 104 4.66 -11.43 -0.89
C GLN A 104 6.12 -11.83 -0.72
N LEU A 105 6.97 -11.38 -1.63
CA LEU A 105 8.42 -11.43 -1.51
C LEU A 105 9.03 -10.06 -1.85
N PRO A 106 10.15 -9.66 -1.23
CA PRO A 106 10.87 -8.46 -1.61
C PRO A 106 11.44 -8.64 -3.03
N LYS A 107 11.27 -7.64 -3.91
CA LYS A 107 11.84 -7.70 -5.25
C LYS A 107 13.36 -7.79 -5.25
N ARG A 108 14.00 -7.09 -4.31
CA ARG A 108 15.45 -7.03 -4.07
C ARG A 108 15.73 -6.75 -2.59
N GLY A 109 16.96 -6.96 -2.13
CA GLY A 109 17.40 -6.60 -0.78
C GLY A 109 17.12 -7.70 0.24
N GLU A 110 16.87 -7.30 1.48
CA GLU A 110 16.70 -8.21 2.60
C GLU A 110 15.53 -9.18 2.41
N VAL A 111 15.83 -10.48 2.45
CA VAL A 111 14.87 -11.57 2.20
C VAL A 111 13.66 -11.54 3.14
N ASN A 112 13.83 -10.97 4.33
CA ASN A 112 12.80 -10.90 5.37
C ASN A 112 11.97 -9.60 5.34
N SER A 113 12.26 -8.67 4.42
CA SER A 113 11.47 -7.45 4.26
C SER A 113 10.04 -7.80 3.83
N ARG A 114 9.05 -7.28 4.57
CA ARG A 114 7.62 -7.48 4.33
C ARG A 114 6.89 -6.16 4.53
N TRP A 115 5.77 -6.02 3.83
CA TRP A 115 4.95 -4.81 3.81
C TRP A 115 3.53 -5.11 4.28
N PHE A 116 2.87 -4.08 4.79
CA PHE A 116 1.40 -4.04 4.81
C PHE A 116 0.94 -3.64 3.41
N ILE A 117 0.28 -4.54 2.69
CA ILE A 117 -0.10 -4.32 1.29
C ILE A 117 -1.61 -4.21 1.18
N PRO A 118 -2.16 -3.03 0.82
CA PRO A 118 -3.57 -2.89 0.49
C PRO A 118 -3.81 -3.46 -0.90
N ILE A 119 -4.76 -4.39 -1.03
CA ILE A 119 -5.15 -4.98 -2.32
C ILE A 119 -6.65 -4.79 -2.51
N TRP A 120 -7.00 -4.02 -3.53
CA TRP A 120 -8.36 -3.87 -4.00
C TRP A 120 -8.71 -5.02 -4.93
N VAL A 121 -9.87 -5.65 -4.70
CA VAL A 121 -10.38 -6.72 -5.54
C VAL A 121 -11.76 -6.33 -6.05
N GLU A 122 -11.96 -6.42 -7.36
CA GLU A 122 -13.24 -6.13 -8.00
C GLU A 122 -13.74 -7.32 -8.84
N CYS A 123 -15.06 -7.41 -8.96
CA CYS A 123 -15.71 -8.25 -9.96
C CYS A 123 -15.94 -7.44 -11.23
N LEU A 124 -15.36 -7.87 -12.35
CA LEU A 124 -15.51 -7.22 -13.66
C LEU A 124 -16.95 -7.18 -14.16
N LEU A 125 -17.79 -8.13 -13.72
CA LEU A 125 -19.21 -8.17 -14.02
C LEU A 125 -20.06 -7.30 -13.07
N GLY A 126 -19.44 -6.63 -12.09
CA GLY A 126 -20.13 -5.76 -11.13
C GLY A 126 -21.05 -6.50 -10.15
N THR A 127 -20.93 -7.82 -10.04
CA THR A 127 -21.81 -8.63 -9.16
C THR A 127 -21.54 -8.43 -7.67
N VAL A 128 -20.33 -7.98 -7.34
CA VAL A 128 -19.84 -7.67 -5.99
C VAL A 128 -19.08 -6.35 -6.06
N ASN A 129 -19.26 -5.51 -5.04
CA ASN A 129 -18.56 -4.22 -4.94
C ASN A 129 -17.05 -4.42 -4.75
N GLU A 130 -16.26 -3.49 -5.27
CA GLU A 130 -14.82 -3.42 -5.02
C GLU A 130 -14.55 -3.45 -3.51
N THR A 131 -13.69 -4.37 -3.06
CA THR A 131 -13.40 -4.59 -1.65
C THR A 131 -11.90 -4.49 -1.39
N LEU A 132 -11.52 -3.79 -0.33
CA LEU A 132 -10.14 -3.71 0.12
C LEU A 132 -9.80 -4.89 1.06
N PHE A 133 -8.74 -5.60 0.73
CA PHE A 133 -8.10 -6.60 1.57
C PHE A 133 -6.67 -6.18 1.94
N TRP A 134 -6.10 -6.84 2.94
CA TRP A 134 -4.76 -6.57 3.42
C TRP A 134 -3.91 -7.83 3.42
N ILE A 135 -2.72 -7.76 2.82
CA ILE A 135 -1.63 -8.70 3.13
C ILE A 135 -0.85 -8.12 4.30
N TYR A 136 -0.85 -8.84 5.43
CA TYR A 136 -0.07 -8.48 6.60
C TYR A 136 1.39 -8.93 6.45
N PRO A 137 2.34 -8.26 7.13
CA PRO A 137 3.71 -8.75 7.18
C PRO A 137 3.78 -10.18 7.71
N ASN A 138 4.51 -11.04 7.02
CA ASN A 138 4.71 -12.45 7.38
C ASN A 138 3.45 -13.35 7.29
N GLU A 139 2.37 -12.86 6.68
CA GLU A 139 1.15 -13.65 6.47
C GLU A 139 0.81 -13.77 4.99
N HIS A 140 0.13 -14.86 4.64
CA HIS A 140 -0.55 -15.00 3.35
C HIS A 140 -1.99 -14.56 3.49
N LEU A 141 -2.53 -13.92 2.46
CA LEU A 141 -3.92 -13.52 2.39
C LEU A 141 -4.71 -14.57 1.59
N PHE A 142 -5.72 -15.16 2.22
CA PHE A 142 -6.62 -16.11 1.57
C PHE A 142 -7.97 -15.45 1.28
N ILE A 143 -8.43 -15.52 0.03
CA ILE A 143 -9.70 -14.94 -0.41
C ILE A 143 -10.54 -16.02 -1.12
N LYS A 144 -11.62 -16.46 -0.47
CA LYS A 144 -12.61 -17.34 -1.09
C LYS A 144 -13.23 -16.71 -2.33
N LEU A 145 -13.30 -17.45 -3.44
CA LEU A 145 -13.82 -16.98 -4.73
C LEU A 145 -15.24 -16.40 -4.60
N ARG A 146 -16.10 -17.08 -3.84
CA ARG A 146 -17.47 -16.62 -3.53
C ARG A 146 -17.56 -15.24 -2.86
N ARG A 147 -16.48 -14.74 -2.25
CA ARG A 147 -16.46 -13.40 -1.64
C ARG A 147 -16.28 -12.29 -2.67
N VAL A 148 -15.75 -12.61 -3.85
CA VAL A 148 -15.35 -11.62 -4.87
C VAL A 148 -16.13 -11.74 -6.17
N THR A 149 -16.88 -12.83 -6.38
CA THR A 149 -17.76 -12.99 -7.54
C THR A 149 -18.95 -13.89 -7.22
N LYS A 150 -20.11 -13.59 -7.82
CA LYS A 150 -21.28 -14.49 -7.79
C LYS A 150 -21.24 -15.58 -8.85
N HIS A 151 -20.45 -15.41 -9.91
CA HIS A 151 -20.33 -16.37 -11.00
C HIS A 151 -19.41 -17.55 -10.67
N ASN A 152 -18.66 -17.46 -9.56
CA ASN A 152 -17.72 -18.47 -9.10
C ASN A 152 -16.66 -18.85 -10.15
N THR A 153 -16.19 -17.85 -10.91
CA THR A 153 -15.13 -17.98 -11.91
C THR A 153 -14.02 -16.95 -11.67
N THR A 154 -12.78 -17.29 -11.99
CA THR A 154 -11.60 -16.44 -11.71
C THR A 154 -11.35 -15.35 -12.76
N ASP A 155 -11.80 -15.58 -13.99
CA ASP A 155 -11.68 -14.70 -15.17
C ASP A 155 -12.32 -13.30 -14.96
N VAL A 156 -13.31 -13.22 -14.08
CA VAL A 156 -14.00 -11.96 -13.75
C VAL A 156 -13.43 -11.26 -12.52
N VAL A 157 -12.35 -11.76 -11.92
CA VAL A 157 -11.73 -11.17 -10.72
C VAL A 157 -10.51 -10.35 -11.14
N ALA A 158 -10.51 -9.06 -10.82
CA ALA A 158 -9.36 -8.19 -11.07
C ALA A 158 -8.78 -7.64 -9.77
N PHE A 159 -7.45 -7.55 -9.71
CA PHE A 159 -6.69 -7.07 -8.56
C PHE A 159 -6.08 -5.70 -8.87
N ASN A 160 -6.38 -4.70 -8.04
CA ASN A 160 -5.92 -3.31 -8.14
C ASN A 160 -6.11 -2.65 -9.50
N ARG A 161 -7.19 -3.00 -10.21
CA ARG A 161 -7.49 -2.36 -11.49
C ARG A 161 -7.61 -0.84 -11.29
N ASN A 162 -6.94 -0.07 -12.12
CA ASN A 162 -6.92 1.40 -12.08
C ASN A 162 -6.39 2.01 -10.76
N LYS A 163 -5.68 1.26 -9.92
CA LYS A 163 -5.04 1.79 -8.70
C LYS A 163 -3.56 2.05 -8.94
N SER A 164 -3.06 3.17 -8.40
CA SER A 164 -1.63 3.48 -8.44
C SER A 164 -0.93 2.81 -7.26
N VAL A 165 -0.27 1.68 -7.51
CA VAL A 165 0.41 0.89 -6.48
C VAL A 165 1.93 0.87 -6.67
N TYR A 166 2.69 0.79 -5.56
CA TYR A 166 4.15 0.70 -5.59
C TYR A 166 4.65 -0.75 -5.47
N TYR A 167 3.98 -1.70 -6.13
CA TYR A 167 4.35 -3.11 -6.12
C TYR A 167 3.92 -3.80 -7.42
N GLN A 168 4.44 -4.99 -7.65
CA GLN A 168 4.10 -5.80 -8.84
C GLN A 168 3.17 -6.92 -8.44
N ILE A 169 2.17 -7.22 -9.27
CA ILE A 169 1.29 -8.38 -9.11
C ILE A 169 1.68 -9.39 -10.19
N LEU A 170 1.90 -10.63 -9.80
CA LEU A 170 2.22 -11.76 -10.67
C LEU A 170 1.21 -12.89 -10.44
N PRO A 171 0.19 -13.03 -11.32
CA PRO A 171 -0.68 -14.20 -11.34
C PRO A 171 0.11 -15.45 -11.72
N ARG A 172 -0.23 -16.60 -11.11
CA ARG A 172 0.43 -17.90 -11.31
C ARG A 172 -0.54 -19.05 -11.61
N TYR A 173 -1.78 -18.74 -11.94
CA TYR A 173 -2.84 -19.71 -12.26
C TYR A 173 -3.42 -19.49 -13.66
#